data_AF-A0A1C6FT92-F1
#
_entry.id   AF-A0A1C6FT92-F1
#
_cell.length_a   1.000
_cell.length_b   1.000
_cell.length_c   1.000
_cell.angle_alpha   90.00
_cell.angle_beta   90.00
_cell.angle_gamma   90.00
#
_symmetry.space_group_name_H-M   'P 1'
#
loop_
_entity.id
_entity.type
_entity.pdbx_description
1 polymer ?
#
loop_
_entity_poly.entity_id
_entity_poly.type
_entity_poly.pdbx_seq_one_letter_code
_entity_poly.pdbx_strand_id
1 'polypeptide(L)'
;MTITENAIMEYECYLQSKSRSTSTIKKYLHAVNQFAAWLGEQPLTAIILLEWRAYLEGQMAPTSVNAELAAINGFLHACGKADFCVAYLKVQRRVFRDKSRDLTDEEYRRLVRAANKPRIELILQTLCSTGIRVSELNILQRKQYSRDIP
;
A
#
# COMPACT_ATOMS: atom_id res chain seq x y z
N MET A 1 14.89 24.23 -4.95
CA MET A 1 15.64 22.97 -4.81
C MET A 1 15.06 22.00 -5.82
N THR A 2 15.89 21.39 -6.66
CA THR A 2 15.49 20.31 -7.55
C THR A 2 15.62 18.97 -6.80
N ILE A 3 14.81 17.97 -7.18
CA ILE A 3 14.93 16.63 -6.61
C ILE A 3 16.07 15.92 -7.34
N THR A 4 17.14 15.59 -6.61
CA THR A 4 18.30 14.90 -7.17
C THR A 4 18.21 13.39 -6.92
N GLU A 5 18.85 12.59 -7.78
CA GLU A 5 18.95 11.14 -7.60
C GLU A 5 19.59 10.78 -6.25
N ASN A 6 20.61 11.53 -5.83
CA ASN A 6 21.25 11.34 -4.52
C ASN A 6 20.25 11.51 -3.37
N ALA A 7 19.35 12.50 -3.41
CA ALA A 7 18.34 12.68 -2.37
C ALA A 7 17.36 11.50 -2.33
N ILE A 8 17.03 10.91 -3.49
CA ILE A 8 16.16 9.73 -3.58
C ILE A 8 16.87 8.50 -2.98
N MET A 9 18.16 8.32 -3.25
CA MET A 9 18.97 7.25 -2.65
C MET A 9 19.09 7.39 -1.13
N GLU A 10 19.34 8.62 -0.63
CA GLU A 10 19.35 8.90 0.81
C GLU A 10 17.99 8.58 1.45
N TYR A 11 16.90 8.87 0.75
CA TYR A 11 15.56 8.52 1.21
C TYR A 11 15.32 7.01 1.23
N GLU A 12 15.84 6.25 0.26
CA GLU A 12 15.79 4.79 0.30
C GLU A 12 16.51 4.24 1.54
N CYS A 13 17.74 4.68 1.80
CA CYS A 13 18.51 4.33 3.00
C CYS A 13 17.74 4.69 4.29
N TYR A 14 17.12 5.87 4.32
CA TYR A 14 16.27 6.30 5.43
C TYR A 14 15.08 5.35 5.64
N LEU A 15 14.36 4.95 4.59
CA LEU A 15 13.23 4.03 4.71
C LEU A 15 13.65 2.63 5.17
N GLN A 16 14.80 2.15 4.73
CA GLN A 16 15.39 0.88 5.18
C GLN A 16 15.72 0.95 6.68
N SER A 17 16.33 2.04 7.15
CA SER A 17 16.62 2.26 8.58
C SER A 17 15.37 2.25 9.46
N LYS A 18 14.21 2.64 8.91
CA LYS A 18 12.90 2.62 9.58
C LYS A 18 12.19 1.25 9.49
N SER A 19 12.88 0.20 9.04
CA SER A 19 12.34 -1.16 8.91
C SER A 19 11.05 -1.23 8.07
N ARG A 20 10.92 -0.37 7.04
CA ARG A 20 9.79 -0.43 6.12
C ARG A 20 9.89 -1.68 5.25
N SER A 21 8.74 -2.28 4.92
CA SER A 21 8.73 -3.45 4.02
C SER A 21 9.27 -3.07 2.64
N THR A 22 9.92 -4.01 1.96
CA THR A 22 10.44 -3.81 0.60
C THR A 22 9.35 -3.36 -0.38
N SER A 23 8.12 -3.85 -0.22
CA SER A 23 6.96 -3.42 -1.01
C SER A 23 6.62 -1.94 -0.76
N THR A 24 6.63 -1.50 0.50
CA THR A 24 6.39 -0.09 0.85
C THR A 24 7.50 0.81 0.34
N ILE A 25 8.77 0.40 0.45
CA ILE A 25 9.92 1.15 -0.06
C ILE A 25 9.78 1.38 -1.57
N LYS A 26 9.58 0.30 -2.35
CA LYS A 26 9.39 0.41 -3.81
C LYS A 26 8.24 1.34 -4.18
N LYS A 27 7.12 1.25 -3.47
CA LYS A 27 5.96 2.12 -3.70
C LYS A 27 6.31 3.59 -3.43
N TYR A 28 7.03 3.87 -2.35
CA TYR A 28 7.38 5.24 -1.98
C TYR A 28 8.41 5.83 -2.94
N LEU A 29 9.42 5.06 -3.34
CA LEU A 29 10.38 5.49 -4.34
C LEU A 29 9.71 5.73 -5.69
N HIS A 30 8.76 4.88 -6.09
CA HIS A 30 8.01 5.10 -7.33
C HIS A 30 7.23 6.43 -7.28
N ALA A 31 6.53 6.71 -6.19
CA ALA A 31 5.81 7.97 -5.98
C ALA A 31 6.73 9.19 -6.06
N VAL A 32 7.89 9.13 -5.37
CA VAL A 32 8.88 10.22 -5.39
C VAL A 32 9.49 10.41 -6.76
N ASN A 33 9.81 9.34 -7.49
CA ASN A 33 10.33 9.42 -8.85
C ASN A 33 9.30 10.01 -9.83
N GLN A 34 8.02 9.63 -9.72
CA GLN A 34 6.96 10.23 -10.53
C GLN A 34 6.83 11.73 -10.27
N PHE A 35 6.88 12.13 -9.00
CA PHE A 35 6.86 13.55 -8.64
C PHE A 35 8.10 14.28 -9.15
N ALA A 36 9.29 13.69 -9.04
CA ALA A 36 10.53 14.27 -9.55
C ALA A 36 10.49 14.46 -11.08
N ALA A 37 9.99 13.46 -11.81
CA ALA A 37 9.82 13.54 -13.25
C ALA A 37 8.80 14.61 -13.66
N TRP A 38 7.71 14.77 -12.91
CA TRP A 38 6.72 15.82 -13.15
C TRP A 38 7.24 17.22 -12.81
N LEU A 39 8.02 17.34 -11.73
CA LEU A 39 8.66 18.58 -11.31
C LEU A 39 9.69 19.08 -12.34
N GLY A 40 10.44 18.14 -12.93
CA GLY A 40 11.52 18.45 -13.85
C GLY A 40 12.57 19.37 -13.22
N GLU A 41 12.90 20.46 -13.92
CA GLU A 41 13.87 21.46 -13.42
C GLU A 41 13.23 22.56 -12.55
N GLN A 42 11.92 22.49 -12.32
CA GLN A 42 11.25 23.52 -11.53
C GLN A 42 11.68 23.46 -10.05
N PRO A 43 11.78 24.63 -9.38
CA PRO A 43 12.13 24.65 -7.97
C PRO A 43 11.00 24.09 -7.12
N LEU A 44 11.30 23.18 -6.21
CA LEU A 44 10.34 22.73 -5.20
C LEU A 44 9.82 23.92 -4.36
N THR A 45 8.51 24.15 -4.40
CA THR A 45 7.78 25.16 -3.60
C THR A 45 6.48 24.58 -3.07
N ALA A 46 5.88 25.25 -2.07
CA ALA A 46 4.57 24.84 -1.53
C ALA A 46 3.46 24.90 -2.59
N ILE A 47 3.54 25.85 -3.53
CA ILE A 47 2.57 26.01 -4.62
C ILE A 47 2.61 24.79 -5.54
N ILE A 48 3.81 24.39 -5.98
CA ILE A 48 4.01 23.22 -6.85
C ILE A 48 3.50 21.93 -6.19
N LEU A 49 3.64 21.78 -4.87
CA LEU A 49 3.10 20.63 -4.15
C LEU A 49 1.56 20.63 -4.09
N LEU A 50 0.93 21.81 -4.03
CA LEU A 50 -0.53 21.93 -4.13
C LEU A 50 -1.03 21.63 -5.55
N GLU A 51 -0.31 22.08 -6.57
CA GLU A 51 -0.60 21.75 -7.98
C GLU A 51 -0.48 20.25 -8.24
N TRP A 52 0.58 19.62 -7.74
CA TRP A 52 0.75 18.17 -7.81
C TRP A 52 -0.39 17.43 -7.10
N ARG A 53 -0.79 17.87 -5.91
CA ARG A 53 -1.93 17.32 -5.20
C ARG A 53 -3.21 17.44 -6.04
N ALA A 54 -3.49 18.60 -6.62
CA ALA A 54 -4.67 18.83 -7.46
C ALA A 54 -4.66 17.95 -8.72
N TYR A 55 -3.49 17.76 -9.33
CA TYR A 55 -3.29 16.84 -10.44
C TYR A 55 -3.65 15.39 -10.05
N LEU A 56 -3.19 14.92 -8.89
CA LEU A 56 -3.49 13.58 -8.39
C LEU A 56 -4.98 13.38 -8.06
N GLU A 57 -5.66 14.41 -7.53
CA GLU A 57 -7.10 14.38 -7.24
C GLU A 57 -7.95 14.13 -8.51
N GLY A 58 -7.49 14.60 -9.68
CA GLY A 58 -8.17 14.36 -10.96
C GLY A 58 -7.95 12.97 -11.56
N GLN A 59 -6.93 12.25 -11.10
CA GLN A 59 -6.46 11.00 -11.72
C GLN A 59 -6.76 9.76 -10.87
N MET A 60 -6.87 9.93 -9.55
CA MET A 60 -6.87 8.79 -8.62
C MET A 60 -7.91 8.92 -7.51
N ALA A 61 -8.25 7.77 -6.92
CA ALA A 61 -9.09 7.74 -5.73
C ALA A 61 -8.40 8.48 -4.55
N PRO A 62 -9.17 9.16 -3.67
CA PRO A 62 -8.60 9.93 -2.55
C PRO A 62 -7.66 9.15 -1.62
N THR A 63 -7.90 7.84 -1.45
CA THR A 63 -7.01 6.97 -0.66
C THR A 63 -5.65 6.76 -1.33
N SER A 64 -5.62 6.69 -2.66
CA SER A 64 -4.39 6.56 -3.43
C SER A 64 -3.64 7.88 -3.43
N VAL A 65 -4.33 9.02 -3.56
CA VAL A 65 -3.73 10.35 -3.44
C VAL A 65 -3.04 10.50 -2.08
N ASN A 66 -3.71 10.11 -0.99
CA ASN A 66 -3.09 10.14 0.34
C ASN A 66 -1.87 9.22 0.47
N ALA A 67 -1.83 8.10 -0.26
CA ALA A 67 -0.66 7.22 -0.27
C ALA A 67 0.53 7.83 -1.02
N GLU A 68 0.29 8.51 -2.14
CA GLU A 68 1.30 9.29 -2.86
C GLU A 68 1.82 10.45 -1.99
N LEU A 69 0.90 11.23 -1.40
CA LEU A 69 1.26 12.33 -0.49
C LEU A 69 2.05 11.84 0.73
N ALA A 70 1.77 10.63 1.23
CA ALA A 70 2.53 10.08 2.35
C ALA A 70 3.98 9.75 1.96
N ALA A 71 4.20 9.25 0.74
CA ALA A 71 5.53 9.02 0.22
C ALA A 71 6.30 10.33 0.05
N ILE A 72 5.65 11.36 -0.51
CA ILE A 72 6.25 12.67 -0.77
C ILE A 72 6.53 13.43 0.54
N ASN A 73 5.57 13.50 1.46
CA ASN A 73 5.77 14.13 2.77
C ASN A 73 6.87 13.41 3.56
N GLY A 74 6.96 12.08 3.46
CA GLY A 74 8.05 11.32 4.05
C GLY A 74 9.42 11.69 3.47
N PHE A 75 9.50 11.88 2.15
CA PHE A 75 10.70 12.35 1.46
C PHE A 75 11.07 13.77 1.90
N LEU A 76 10.11 14.70 1.93
CA LEU A 76 10.32 16.07 2.37
C LEU A 76 10.84 16.14 3.81
N HIS A 77 10.32 15.29 4.70
CA HIS A 77 10.84 15.15 6.06
C HIS A 77 12.29 14.68 6.08
N ALA A 78 12.64 13.68 5.27
CA ALA A 78 14.02 13.18 5.19
C ALA A 78 14.98 14.27 4.67
N CYS A 79 14.53 15.13 3.76
CA CYS A 79 15.30 16.26 3.25
C CYS A 79 15.32 17.49 4.20
N GLY A 80 14.72 17.41 5.39
CA GLY A 80 14.63 18.54 6.32
C GLY A 80 13.71 19.67 5.86
N LYS A 81 12.74 19.38 4.98
CA LYS A 81 11.79 20.31 4.36
C LYS A 81 10.36 20.07 4.84
N ALA A 82 10.19 19.72 6.10
CA ALA A 82 8.90 19.43 6.73
C ALA A 82 7.87 20.56 6.57
N ASP A 83 8.33 21.81 6.48
CA ASP A 83 7.48 23.00 6.33
C ASP A 83 6.71 23.04 5.01
N PHE A 84 7.13 22.24 4.03
CA PHE A 84 6.47 22.13 2.73
C PHE A 84 5.45 20.97 2.66
N CYS A 85 5.32 20.17 3.71
CA CYS A 85 4.42 19.01 3.71
C CYS A 85 2.98 19.42 3.45
N VAL A 86 2.31 18.70 2.53
CA VAL A 86 0.92 18.98 2.16
C VAL A 86 -0.03 18.20 3.05
N ALA A 87 -1.13 18.83 3.44
CA ALA A 87 -2.19 18.16 4.17
C ALA A 87 -2.84 17.04 3.34
N TYR A 88 -3.12 15.92 4.00
CA TYR A 88 -3.87 14.81 3.40
C TYR A 88 -5.32 15.21 3.10
N LEU A 89 -5.91 14.54 2.10
CA LEU A 89 -7.34 14.60 1.84
C LEU A 89 -8.11 14.03 3.01
N LYS A 90 -9.17 14.73 3.43
CA LYS A 90 -10.14 14.21 4.39
C LYS A 90 -10.96 13.11 3.73
N VAL A 91 -10.50 11.87 3.90
CA VAL A 91 -11.22 10.68 3.45
C VAL A 91 -11.97 10.09 4.64
N GLN A 92 -13.30 10.12 4.60
CA GLN A 92 -14.10 9.37 5.54
C GLN A 92 -13.93 7.88 5.24
N ARG A 93 -13.24 7.16 6.13
CA ARG A 93 -13.13 5.70 6.03
C ARG A 93 -14.51 5.10 6.32
N ARG A 94 -15.11 4.46 5.32
CA ARG A 94 -16.17 3.48 5.59
C ARG A 94 -15.52 2.31 6.32
N VAL A 95 -15.70 2.26 7.65
CA VAL A 95 -15.15 1.22 8.53
C VAL A 95 -15.73 -0.15 8.17
N PHE A 96 -16.95 -0.16 7.63
CA PHE A 96 -17.61 -1.37 7.17
C PHE A 96 -17.45 -1.51 5.66
N ARG A 97 -16.94 -2.69 5.25
CA ARG A 97 -17.11 -3.14 3.87
C ARG A 97 -18.60 -3.29 3.62
N ASP A 98 -19.02 -2.97 2.41
CA ASP A 98 -20.39 -3.21 1.98
C ASP A 98 -20.67 -4.71 2.05
N LYS A 99 -21.63 -5.12 2.90
CA LYS A 99 -22.02 -6.53 3.08
C LYS A 99 -22.52 -7.17 1.79
N SER A 100 -22.93 -6.38 0.80
CA SER A 100 -23.26 -6.87 -0.55
C SER A 100 -22.07 -7.53 -1.27
N ARG A 101 -20.84 -7.34 -0.77
CA ARG A 101 -19.61 -7.93 -1.32
C ARG A 101 -19.10 -9.12 -0.52
N ASP A 102 -19.80 -9.53 0.53
CA ASP A 102 -19.48 -10.74 1.28
C ASP A 102 -19.91 -11.96 0.46
N LEU A 103 -19.07 -12.99 0.38
CA LEU A 103 -19.45 -14.23 -0.28
C LEU A 103 -20.59 -14.89 0.50
N THR A 104 -21.66 -15.22 -0.20
CA THR A 104 -22.65 -16.16 0.29
C THR A 104 -22.06 -17.57 0.38
N ASP A 105 -22.66 -18.41 1.22
CA ASP A 105 -22.24 -19.81 1.36
C ASP A 105 -22.35 -20.58 0.02
N GLU A 106 -23.32 -20.22 -0.82
CA GLU A 106 -23.48 -20.81 -2.15
C GLU A 106 -22.37 -20.37 -3.12
N GLU A 107 -22.02 -19.08 -3.15
CA GLU A 107 -20.91 -18.57 -3.97
C GLU A 107 -19.58 -19.16 -3.52
N TYR A 108 -19.38 -19.34 -2.21
CA TYR A 108 -18.20 -20.00 -1.67
C TYR A 108 -18.12 -21.46 -2.13
N ARG A 109 -19.21 -22.22 -1.97
CA ARG A 109 -19.26 -23.62 -2.43
C ARG A 109 -19.01 -23.74 -3.94
N ARG A 110 -19.52 -22.81 -4.74
CA ARG A 110 -19.25 -22.74 -6.18
C ARG A 110 -17.78 -22.43 -6.47
N LEU A 111 -17.17 -21.50 -5.73
CA LEU A 111 -15.76 -21.13 -5.88
C LEU A 111 -14.83 -22.31 -5.56
N VAL A 112 -15.12 -23.05 -4.48
CA VAL A 112 -14.38 -24.25 -4.09
C VAL A 112 -14.49 -25.33 -5.17
N ARG A 113 -15.70 -25.60 -5.68
CA ARG A 113 -15.90 -26.58 -6.76
C ARG A 113 -15.22 -26.18 -8.07
N ALA A 114 -15.12 -24.89 -8.37
CA ALA A 114 -14.44 -24.37 -9.55
C ALA A 114 -12.91 -24.39 -9.42
N ALA A 115 -12.37 -24.63 -8.22
CA ALA A 115 -10.94 -24.73 -8.00
C ALA A 115 -10.40 -26.06 -8.54
N ASN A 116 -10.00 -26.08 -9.81
CA ASN A 116 -9.46 -27.26 -10.50
C ASN A 116 -8.08 -27.76 -9.97
N LYS A 117 -7.58 -27.21 -8.87
CA LYS A 117 -6.31 -27.60 -8.25
C LYS A 117 -6.54 -27.86 -6.74
N PRO A 118 -6.22 -29.05 -6.21
CA PRO A 118 -6.40 -29.38 -4.80
C PRO A 118 -5.75 -28.38 -3.83
N ARG A 119 -4.61 -27.79 -4.24
CA ARG A 119 -3.93 -26.74 -3.46
C ARG A 119 -4.77 -25.47 -3.30
N ILE A 120 -5.52 -25.06 -4.32
CA ILE A 120 -6.35 -23.85 -4.27
C ILE A 120 -7.56 -24.08 -3.37
N GLU A 121 -8.17 -25.26 -3.45
CA GLU A 121 -9.26 -25.68 -2.55
C GLU A 121 -8.82 -25.62 -1.08
N LEU A 122 -7.69 -26.22 -0.73
CA LEU A 122 -7.13 -26.19 0.63
C LEU A 122 -6.88 -24.77 1.13
N ILE A 123 -6.39 -23.88 0.25
CA ILE A 123 -6.18 -22.46 0.59
C ILE A 123 -7.52 -21.77 0.87
N LEU A 124 -8.52 -21.96 0.01
CA LEU A 124 -9.86 -21.38 0.21
C LEU A 124 -10.51 -21.88 1.50
N GLN A 125 -10.41 -23.18 1.79
CA GLN A 125 -10.90 -23.77 3.04
C GLN A 125 -10.19 -23.20 4.26
N THR A 126 -8.86 -23.08 4.22
CA THR A 126 -8.06 -22.53 5.33
C THR A 126 -8.39 -21.06 5.59
N LEU A 127 -8.48 -20.24 4.54
CA LEU A 127 -8.83 -18.81 4.66
C LEU A 127 -10.23 -18.64 5.27
N CYS A 128 -11.21 -19.42 4.83
CA CYS A 128 -12.58 -19.34 5.31
C CYS A 128 -12.79 -19.93 6.71
N SER A 129 -12.08 -21.00 7.08
CA SER A 129 -12.22 -21.64 8.40
C SER A 129 -11.48 -20.91 9.51
N THR A 130 -10.34 -20.29 9.20
CA THR A 130 -9.51 -19.60 10.21
C THR A 130 -9.70 -18.08 10.22
N GLY A 131 -10.29 -17.52 9.16
CA GLY A 131 -10.49 -16.06 9.03
C GLY A 131 -9.21 -15.25 8.85
N ILE A 132 -8.07 -15.91 8.55
CA ILE A 132 -6.78 -15.24 8.35
C ILE A 132 -6.74 -14.48 7.02
N ARG A 133 -5.87 -13.47 6.95
CA ARG A 133 -5.61 -12.75 5.69
C ARG A 133 -4.75 -13.58 4.76
N VAL A 134 -4.87 -13.35 3.46
CA VAL A 134 -4.03 -14.00 2.43
C VAL A 134 -2.54 -13.78 2.66
N SER A 135 -2.14 -12.62 3.21
CA SER A 135 -0.74 -12.35 3.57
C SER A 135 -0.23 -13.22 4.73
N GLU A 136 -1.12 -13.70 5.60
CA GLU A 136 -0.80 -14.54 6.75
C GLU A 136 -0.70 -16.02 6.34
N LEU A 137 -1.26 -16.40 5.19
CA LEU A 137 -1.19 -17.76 4.63
C LEU A 137 0.26 -18.24 4.44
N ASN A 138 1.18 -17.35 4.06
CA ASN A 138 2.60 -17.68 3.88
C ASN A 138 3.34 -18.01 5.19
N ILE A 139 2.75 -17.66 6.34
CA ILE A 139 3.32 -17.87 7.67
C ILE A 139 2.88 -19.23 8.25
N LEU A 140 1.84 -19.86 7.68
CA LEU A 140 1.37 -21.17 8.13
C LEU A 140 2.41 -22.26 7.84
N GLN A 141 3.21 -22.59 8.85
CA GLN A 141 4.12 -23.73 8.85
C GLN A 141 3.43 -24.96 9.45
N ARG A 142 3.74 -26.14 8.91
CA ARG A 142 3.20 -27.47 9.28
C ARG A 142 3.24 -27.82 10.78
N LYS A 143 3.97 -27.05 11.62
CA LYS A 143 4.10 -27.26 13.07
C LYS A 143 2.95 -26.73 13.92
N GLN A 144 1.98 -25.99 13.37
CA GLN A 144 0.89 -25.39 14.17
C GLN A 144 -0.37 -26.25 14.32
N TYR A 145 -0.44 -27.40 13.64
CA TYR A 145 -1.53 -28.35 13.84
C TYR A 145 -0.99 -29.60 14.51
N SER A 146 -1.12 -29.67 15.85
CA SER A 146 -1.10 -30.95 16.55
C SER A 146 -2.30 -31.73 16.04
N ARG A 147 -2.06 -32.78 15.24
CA ARG A 147 -3.06 -33.82 15.04
C ARG A 147 -3.05 -34.67 16.30
N ASP A 148 -3.69 -34.17 17.35
CA ASP A 148 -4.25 -35.05 18.36
C ASP A 148 -5.51 -35.66 17.73
N ILE A 149 -5.31 -36.77 17.03
CA ILE A 149 -6.38 -37.69 16.65
C ILE A 149 -6.36 -38.80 17.70
N PRO A 150 -7.48 -39.12 18.35
CA PRO A 150 -7.58 -40.24 19.28
C PRO A 150 -7.34 -41.61 18.61
#